data_AF-A0A2E4IYB6-F1
#
_entry.id   AF-A0A2E4IYB6-F1
#
_cell.length_a   1.000
_cell.length_b   1.000
_cell.length_c   1.000
_cell.angle_alpha   90.00
_cell.angle_beta   90.00
_cell.angle_gamma   90.00
#
_symmetry.space_group_name_H-M   'P 1'
#
loop_
_entity.id
_entity.type
_entity.pdbx_description
1 polymer ?
#
loop_
_entity_poly.entity_id
_entity_poly.type
_entity_poly.pdbx_seq_one_letter_code
_entity_poly.pdbx_strand_id
1 'polypeptide(L)'
;MNPPDQSINACDGVEMVQCSCSKGPWRCKNTFPFQLMEYRGKMQPIKQCEHHRALQRARNKSPAGKASHTRALKSPAGIAGNLKRYASTKYKDARRARKKTEAGRERARHNNKTPAGRARVKRNQTKQYAKLKADPTKKLKHYISCRVREIVRTKGSSVTISTKTSLPDSDSIRQHLESTWPADGSMSWANHGHRGPDKWNIGHRIAVAMFDFSVAEDVCKCWSLDNIFAQWSVENQMLGVKLPCDDELLRLKHCWPASWNSTLPSAAARQAMEQRVRNVFGNHS
;
A
#
# COMPACT_ATOMS: atom_id res chain seq x y z
N MET A 1 -21.00 -16.11 -71.15
CA MET A 1 -21.42 -17.12 -70.16
C MET A 1 -20.64 -16.85 -68.89
N ASN A 2 -21.31 -16.40 -67.82
CA ASN A 2 -20.66 -16.16 -66.53
C ASN A 2 -20.53 -17.49 -65.77
N PRO A 3 -19.42 -17.73 -65.05
CA PRO A 3 -19.28 -18.94 -64.26
C PRO A 3 -20.30 -18.94 -63.11
N PRO A 4 -20.85 -20.11 -62.75
CA PRO A 4 -21.81 -20.21 -61.66
C PRO A 4 -21.15 -19.79 -60.35
N ASP A 5 -21.82 -18.86 -59.66
CA ASP A 5 -21.49 -18.39 -58.32
C ASP A 5 -21.58 -19.58 -57.34
N GLN A 6 -20.44 -20.20 -57.05
CA GLN A 6 -20.33 -21.23 -56.03
C GLN A 6 -20.31 -20.54 -54.66
N SER A 7 -21.51 -20.27 -54.13
CA SER A 7 -21.68 -19.86 -52.74
C SER A 7 -21.30 -21.03 -51.82
N ILE A 8 -20.02 -21.11 -51.47
CA ILE A 8 -19.53 -22.05 -50.45
C ILE A 8 -20.15 -21.62 -49.12
N ASN A 9 -21.06 -22.43 -48.58
CA ASN A 9 -21.57 -22.26 -47.21
C ASN A 9 -20.42 -22.47 -46.22
N ALA A 10 -19.69 -21.40 -45.90
CA ALA A 10 -18.47 -21.40 -45.08
C ALA A 10 -18.70 -21.68 -43.57
N CYS A 11 -19.79 -22.36 -43.20
CA CYS A 11 -20.18 -22.58 -41.81
C CYS A 11 -20.20 -24.07 -41.39
N ASP A 12 -19.99 -25.01 -42.32
CA ASP A 12 -19.98 -26.43 -41.99
C ASP A 12 -18.64 -26.81 -41.34
N GLY A 13 -18.59 -26.78 -40.00
CA GLY A 13 -17.45 -27.25 -39.21
C GLY A 13 -17.03 -26.38 -38.03
N VAL A 14 -17.70 -25.25 -37.78
CA VAL A 14 -17.36 -24.40 -36.62
C VAL A 14 -18.01 -24.96 -35.36
N GLU A 15 -17.19 -25.43 -34.41
CA GLU A 15 -17.67 -25.88 -33.11
C GLU A 15 -18.45 -24.75 -32.40
N MET A 16 -19.72 -25.01 -32.10
CA MET A 16 -20.59 -24.05 -31.40
C MET A 16 -20.52 -24.31 -29.90
N VAL A 17 -20.21 -23.27 -29.13
CA VAL A 17 -20.17 -23.35 -27.66
C VAL A 17 -21.30 -22.57 -27.01
N GLN A 18 -21.85 -23.12 -25.93
CA GLN A 18 -22.90 -22.46 -25.15
C GLN A 18 -22.30 -21.40 -24.21
N CYS A 19 -23.01 -20.28 -24.03
CA CYS A 19 -22.60 -19.23 -23.11
C CYS A 19 -22.51 -19.68 -21.65
N SER A 20 -21.35 -19.43 -21.03
CA SER A 20 -21.04 -19.82 -19.64
C SER A 20 -21.67 -18.92 -18.57
N CYS A 21 -22.51 -17.94 -18.91
CA CYS A 21 -23.14 -17.01 -17.96
C CYS A 21 -24.26 -17.65 -17.12
N SER A 22 -24.10 -18.92 -16.77
CA SER A 22 -25.15 -19.79 -16.26
C SER A 22 -24.72 -20.44 -14.95
N LYS A 23 -25.23 -19.95 -13.82
CA LYS A 23 -25.46 -20.79 -12.64
C LYS A 23 -26.95 -20.72 -12.33
N GLY A 24 -27.60 -21.88 -12.23
CA GLY A 24 -29.02 -21.99 -11.90
C GLY A 24 -29.98 -22.04 -13.12
N PRO A 25 -31.30 -21.83 -12.89
CA PRO A 25 -32.36 -22.05 -13.88
C PRO A 25 -32.37 -21.03 -15.04
N TRP A 26 -31.71 -19.89 -14.89
CA TRP A 26 -31.65 -18.82 -15.90
C TRP A 26 -30.47 -18.99 -16.87
N ARG A 27 -30.34 -20.17 -17.50
CA ARG A 27 -29.23 -20.43 -18.43
C ARG A 27 -29.41 -19.62 -19.72
N CYS A 28 -28.36 -18.90 -20.11
CA CYS A 28 -28.31 -18.30 -21.44
C CYS A 28 -28.36 -19.41 -22.50
N LYS A 29 -29.36 -19.34 -23.39
CA LYS A 29 -29.53 -20.29 -24.49
C LYS A 29 -28.68 -19.96 -25.72
N ASN A 30 -28.03 -18.78 -25.75
CA ASN A 30 -27.22 -18.39 -26.89
C ASN A 30 -25.98 -19.28 -27.00
N THR A 31 -25.81 -19.86 -28.17
CA THR A 31 -24.58 -20.49 -28.63
C THR A 31 -23.82 -19.49 -29.51
N PHE A 32 -22.51 -19.66 -29.62
CA PHE A 32 -21.66 -18.86 -30.49
C PHE A 32 -20.45 -19.68 -30.94
N PRO A 33 -19.84 -19.33 -32.08
CA PRO A 33 -18.61 -19.98 -32.56
C PRO A 33 -17.53 -20.04 -31.49
N PHE A 34 -16.90 -21.20 -31.33
CA PHE A 34 -15.69 -21.32 -30.52
C PHE A 34 -14.63 -20.38 -31.09
N GLN A 35 -14.17 -19.48 -30.24
CA GLN A 35 -13.14 -18.51 -30.60
C GLN A 35 -12.13 -18.43 -29.47
N LEU A 36 -10.86 -18.46 -29.83
CA LEU A 36 -9.78 -18.12 -28.93
C LEU A 36 -9.52 -16.61 -29.00
N MET A 37 -9.44 -15.98 -27.84
CA MET A 37 -9.03 -14.59 -27.69
C MET A 37 -7.70 -14.56 -26.95
N GLU A 38 -6.76 -13.77 -27.46
CA GLU A 38 -5.53 -13.51 -26.73
C GLU A 38 -5.83 -12.62 -25.52
N TYR A 39 -5.61 -13.13 -24.31
CA TYR A 39 -5.75 -12.38 -23.08
C TYR A 39 -4.47 -12.50 -22.25
N ARG A 40 -3.74 -11.38 -22.15
CA ARG A 40 -2.45 -11.27 -21.44
C ARG A 40 -1.39 -12.27 -21.96
N GLY A 41 -1.24 -12.38 -23.28
CA GLY A 41 -0.23 -13.25 -23.91
C GLY A 41 -0.58 -14.73 -23.87
N LYS A 42 -1.83 -15.09 -23.60
CA LYS A 42 -2.32 -16.48 -23.62
C LYS A 42 -3.61 -16.55 -24.41
N MET A 43 -3.70 -17.52 -25.31
CA MET A 43 -4.95 -17.83 -26.03
C MET A 43 -5.92 -18.48 -25.05
N GLN A 44 -7.11 -17.90 -24.90
CA GLN A 44 -8.15 -18.40 -24.01
C GLN A 44 -9.48 -18.50 -24.76
N PRO A 45 -10.29 -19.53 -24.51
CA PRO A 45 -11.60 -19.64 -25.13
C PRO A 45 -12.53 -18.55 -24.63
N ILE A 46 -13.27 -17.93 -25.55
CA ILE A 46 -14.34 -17.00 -25.22
C ILE A 46 -15.44 -17.78 -24.52
N LYS A 47 -15.77 -17.37 -23.29
CA LYS A 47 -16.76 -18.07 -22.45
C LYS A 47 -18.16 -17.45 -22.51
N GLN A 48 -18.28 -16.22 -23.01
CA GLN A 48 -19.52 -15.44 -22.99
C GLN A 48 -19.91 -15.01 -24.39
N CYS A 49 -21.20 -15.13 -24.70
CA CYS A 49 -21.76 -14.61 -25.95
C CYS A 49 -21.67 -13.08 -25.99
N GLU A 50 -21.73 -12.49 -27.19
CA GLU A 50 -21.59 -11.05 -27.37
C GLU A 50 -22.66 -10.26 -26.61
N HIS A 51 -23.88 -10.77 -26.56
CA HIS A 51 -24.97 -10.17 -25.80
C HIS A 51 -24.62 -10.01 -24.30
N HIS A 52 -24.10 -11.06 -23.66
CA HIS A 52 -23.69 -10.99 -22.25
C HIS A 52 -22.48 -10.10 -22.04
N ARG A 53 -21.52 -10.10 -22.97
CA ARG A 53 -20.38 -9.17 -22.92
C ARG A 53 -20.86 -7.72 -23.02
N ALA A 54 -21.80 -7.43 -23.92
CA ALA A 54 -22.40 -6.12 -24.08
C ALA A 54 -23.17 -5.69 -22.81
N LEU A 55 -24.02 -6.56 -22.25
CA LEU A 55 -24.73 -6.29 -20.99
C LEU A 55 -23.76 -6.07 -19.82
N GLN A 56 -22.71 -6.88 -19.71
CA GLN A 56 -21.71 -6.70 -18.67
C GLN A 56 -20.93 -5.39 -18.85
N ARG A 57 -20.57 -5.02 -20.09
CA ARG A 57 -19.95 -3.72 -20.40
C ARG A 57 -20.88 -2.56 -20.05
N ALA A 58 -22.17 -2.65 -20.42
CA ALA A 58 -23.18 -1.64 -20.10
C ALA A 58 -23.36 -1.50 -18.58
N ARG A 59 -23.52 -2.61 -17.87
CA ARG A 59 -23.60 -2.64 -16.40
C ARG A 59 -22.36 -2.05 -15.74
N ASN A 60 -21.15 -2.41 -16.19
CA ASN A 60 -19.91 -1.87 -15.63
C ASN A 60 -19.74 -0.36 -15.90
N LYS A 61 -20.31 0.15 -17.00
CA LYS A 61 -20.31 1.58 -17.33
C LYS A 61 -21.43 2.36 -16.62
N SER A 62 -22.51 1.68 -16.22
CA SER A 62 -23.66 2.32 -15.57
C SER A 62 -23.29 2.91 -14.20
N PRO A 63 -24.00 3.97 -13.73
CA PRO A 63 -23.79 4.52 -12.39
C PRO A 63 -23.91 3.46 -11.29
N ALA A 64 -24.90 2.56 -11.39
CA ALA A 64 -25.12 1.50 -10.42
C ALA A 64 -23.98 0.48 -10.38
N GLY A 65 -23.46 0.06 -11.55
CA GLY A 65 -22.32 -0.86 -11.59
C GLY A 65 -21.03 -0.22 -11.07
N LYS A 66 -20.78 1.06 -11.40
CA LYS A 66 -19.67 1.83 -10.82
C LYS A 66 -19.80 1.96 -9.30
N ALA A 67 -20.99 2.24 -8.79
CA ALA A 67 -21.27 2.31 -7.36
C ALA A 67 -21.04 0.96 -6.69
N SER A 68 -21.53 -0.14 -7.28
CA SER A 68 -21.33 -1.49 -6.77
C SER A 68 -19.85 -1.89 -6.73
N HIS A 69 -19.09 -1.61 -7.80
CA HIS A 69 -17.65 -1.83 -7.84
C HIS A 69 -16.92 -1.00 -6.78
N THR A 70 -17.32 0.26 -6.60
CA THR A 70 -16.75 1.13 -5.56
C THR A 70 -17.04 0.61 -4.17
N ARG A 71 -18.28 0.14 -3.89
CA ARG A 71 -18.63 -0.50 -2.62
C ARG A 71 -17.80 -1.77 -2.39
N ALA A 72 -17.66 -2.61 -3.40
CA ALA A 72 -16.84 -3.82 -3.31
C ALA A 72 -15.36 -3.52 -3.04
N LEU A 73 -14.80 -2.45 -3.63
CA LEU A 73 -13.42 -2.02 -3.35
C LEU A 73 -13.25 -1.44 -1.94
N LYS A 74 -14.30 -0.82 -1.39
CA LYS A 74 -14.30 -0.20 -0.06
C LYS A 74 -14.73 -1.17 1.06
N SER A 75 -15.23 -2.36 0.73
CA SER A 75 -15.58 -3.35 1.74
C SER A 75 -14.32 -3.91 2.42
N PRO A 76 -14.41 -4.39 3.67
CA PRO A 76 -13.25 -4.98 4.36
C PRO A 76 -12.56 -6.08 3.54
N ALA A 77 -13.35 -6.95 2.88
CA ALA A 77 -12.83 -7.99 2.01
C ALA A 77 -12.12 -7.43 0.75
N GLY A 78 -12.67 -6.37 0.14
CA GLY A 78 -12.05 -5.71 -1.00
C GLY A 78 -10.74 -5.01 -0.65
N ILE A 79 -10.71 -4.33 0.50
CA ILE A 79 -9.51 -3.71 1.06
C ILE A 79 -8.45 -4.78 1.34
N ALA A 80 -8.79 -5.85 2.08
CA ALA A 80 -7.88 -6.95 2.38
C ALA A 80 -7.33 -7.62 1.10
N GLY A 81 -8.19 -7.87 0.10
CA GLY A 81 -7.79 -8.42 -1.19
C GLY A 81 -6.83 -7.50 -1.96
N ASN A 82 -7.06 -6.19 -1.94
CA ASN A 82 -6.15 -5.22 -2.53
C ASN A 82 -4.83 -5.14 -1.77
N LEU A 83 -4.84 -5.11 -0.43
CA LEU A 83 -3.63 -5.12 0.38
C LEU A 83 -2.77 -6.36 0.10
N LYS A 84 -3.37 -7.55 0.07
CA LYS A 84 -2.69 -8.79 -0.30
C LYS A 84 -2.08 -8.70 -1.70
N ARG A 85 -2.82 -8.14 -2.68
CA ARG A 85 -2.32 -7.91 -4.03
C ARG A 85 -1.14 -6.94 -4.04
N TYR A 86 -1.24 -5.80 -3.37
CA TYR A 86 -0.18 -4.77 -3.29
C TYR A 86 1.07 -5.26 -2.54
N ALA A 87 0.89 -6.14 -1.55
CA ALA A 87 1.97 -6.77 -0.81
C ALA A 87 2.71 -7.81 -1.67
N SER A 88 2.02 -8.49 -2.59
CA SER A 88 2.60 -9.57 -3.40
C SER A 88 3.80 -9.11 -4.25
N THR A 89 4.84 -9.95 -4.28
CA THR A 89 6.06 -9.74 -5.08
C THR A 89 5.71 -9.62 -6.57
N LYS A 90 4.85 -10.52 -7.07
CA LYS A 90 4.33 -10.50 -8.45
C LYS A 90 3.76 -9.14 -8.87
N TYR A 91 2.98 -8.49 -8.01
CA TYR A 91 2.43 -7.17 -8.31
C TYR A 91 3.51 -6.09 -8.34
N LYS A 92 4.43 -6.11 -7.36
CA LYS A 92 5.55 -5.14 -7.27
C LYS A 92 6.46 -5.25 -8.49
N ASP A 93 6.78 -6.46 -8.91
CA ASP A 93 7.64 -6.73 -10.07
C ASP A 93 6.95 -6.32 -11.36
N ALA A 94 5.68 -6.69 -11.56
CA ALA A 94 4.91 -6.23 -12.71
C ALA A 94 4.84 -4.69 -12.78
N ARG A 95 4.70 -4.01 -11.64
CA ARG A 95 4.72 -2.55 -11.56
C ARG A 95 6.10 -1.97 -11.87
N ARG A 96 7.20 -2.59 -11.41
CA ARG A 96 8.59 -2.18 -11.72
C ARG A 96 8.89 -2.40 -13.20
N ALA A 97 8.56 -3.58 -13.74
CA ALA A 97 8.69 -3.91 -15.15
C ALA A 97 7.94 -2.90 -16.02
N ARG A 98 6.66 -2.61 -15.72
CA ARG A 98 5.87 -1.59 -16.43
C ARG A 98 6.49 -0.19 -16.41
N LYS A 99 7.22 0.19 -15.37
CA LYS A 99 7.94 1.48 -15.35
C LYS A 99 9.16 1.48 -16.26
N LYS A 100 9.76 0.31 -16.49
CA LYS A 100 10.93 0.14 -17.36
C LYS A 100 10.57 0.05 -18.84
N THR A 101 9.34 -0.35 -19.19
CA THR A 101 8.87 -0.39 -20.58
C THR A 101 8.79 1.00 -21.21
N GLU A 102 8.88 1.10 -22.53
CA GLU A 102 8.84 2.38 -23.25
C GLU A 102 7.55 3.15 -22.96
N ALA A 103 6.39 2.49 -23.04
CA ALA A 103 5.11 3.09 -22.67
C ALA A 103 5.08 3.64 -21.22
N GLY A 104 5.83 3.02 -20.30
CA GLY A 104 5.99 3.51 -18.93
C GLY A 104 6.83 4.79 -18.86
N ARG A 105 7.95 4.82 -19.60
CA ARG A 105 8.86 5.97 -19.72
C ARG A 105 8.18 7.13 -20.44
N GLU A 106 7.51 6.88 -21.55
CA GLU A 106 6.69 7.85 -22.28
C GLU A 106 5.62 8.46 -21.39
N ARG A 107 4.89 7.64 -20.61
CA ARG A 107 3.91 8.16 -19.65
C ARG A 107 4.55 9.06 -18.61
N ALA A 108 5.74 8.73 -18.11
CA ALA A 108 6.48 9.57 -17.17
C ALA A 108 6.92 10.89 -17.84
N ARG A 109 7.50 10.81 -19.05
CA ARG A 109 7.87 11.97 -19.88
C ARG A 109 6.66 12.86 -20.14
N HIS A 110 5.53 12.31 -20.57
CA HIS A 110 4.27 13.03 -20.80
C HIS A 110 3.82 13.76 -19.53
N ASN A 111 3.84 13.11 -18.37
CA ASN A 111 3.45 13.74 -17.11
C ASN A 111 4.36 14.91 -16.74
N ASN A 112 5.65 14.85 -17.11
CA ASN A 112 6.64 15.88 -16.76
C ASN A 112 6.70 17.02 -17.79
N LYS A 113 6.53 16.72 -19.08
CA LYS A 113 6.67 17.70 -20.17
C LYS A 113 5.37 18.43 -20.47
N THR A 114 4.22 17.75 -20.43
CA THR A 114 2.95 18.38 -20.84
C THR A 114 2.38 19.30 -19.74
N PRO A 115 1.74 20.42 -20.09
CA PRO A 115 1.02 21.26 -19.13
C PRO A 115 -0.02 20.48 -18.33
N ALA A 116 -0.81 19.63 -18.99
CA ALA A 116 -1.82 18.79 -18.34
C ALA A 116 -1.21 17.78 -17.36
N GLY A 117 -0.08 17.16 -17.74
CA GLY A 117 0.70 16.27 -16.89
C GLY A 117 1.19 16.96 -15.62
N ARG A 118 1.84 18.13 -15.78
CA ARG A 118 2.35 18.95 -14.68
C ARG A 118 1.23 19.43 -13.77
N ALA A 119 0.11 19.88 -14.35
CA ALA A 119 -1.09 20.28 -13.59
C ALA A 119 -1.65 19.11 -12.77
N ARG A 120 -1.64 17.88 -13.31
CA ARG A 120 -2.06 16.69 -12.55
C ARG A 120 -1.12 16.40 -11.38
N VAL A 121 0.19 16.45 -11.59
CA VAL A 121 1.19 16.24 -10.52
C VAL A 121 1.05 17.32 -9.45
N LYS A 122 1.00 18.59 -9.85
CA LYS A 122 0.80 19.73 -8.96
C LYS A 122 -0.49 19.59 -8.15
N ARG A 123 -1.61 19.24 -8.78
CA ARG A 123 -2.89 18.99 -8.08
C ARG A 123 -2.77 17.89 -7.03
N ASN A 124 -2.07 16.80 -7.32
CA ASN A 124 -1.85 15.72 -6.35
C ASN A 124 -0.97 16.18 -5.18
N GLN A 125 0.10 16.91 -5.48
CA GLN A 125 0.96 17.53 -4.46
C GLN A 125 0.15 18.51 -3.61
N THR A 126 -0.60 19.44 -4.21
CA THR A 126 -1.46 20.39 -3.52
C THR A 126 -2.48 19.68 -2.63
N LYS A 127 -3.13 18.60 -3.09
CA LYS A 127 -4.03 17.81 -2.26
C LYS A 127 -3.31 17.19 -1.05
N GLN A 128 -2.09 16.66 -1.26
CA GLN A 128 -1.28 16.13 -0.17
C GLN A 128 -0.87 17.22 0.82
N TYR A 129 -0.40 18.37 0.33
CA TYR A 129 -0.05 19.52 1.14
C TYR A 129 -1.25 20.08 1.90
N ALA A 130 -2.44 20.15 1.29
CA ALA A 130 -3.66 20.58 1.96
C ALA A 130 -4.03 19.64 3.11
N LYS A 131 -3.91 18.32 2.91
CA LYS A 131 -4.11 17.33 4.00
C LYS A 131 -3.11 17.50 5.15
N LEU A 132 -1.85 17.79 4.83
CA LEU A 132 -0.83 18.06 5.85
C LEU A 132 -1.08 19.41 6.53
N LYS A 133 -1.51 20.44 5.79
CA LYS A 133 -1.82 21.76 6.35
C LYS A 133 -3.01 21.73 7.30
N ALA A 134 -4.02 20.91 7.00
CA ALA A 134 -5.21 20.74 7.83
C ALA A 134 -4.93 20.06 9.17
N ASP A 135 -3.79 19.37 9.31
CA ASP A 135 -3.42 18.61 10.50
C ASP A 135 -1.94 18.84 10.84
N PRO A 136 -1.63 19.85 11.68
CA PRO A 136 -0.26 20.20 12.08
C PRO A 136 0.52 19.01 12.67
N THR A 137 -0.17 18.13 13.40
CA THR A 137 0.37 16.91 13.99
C THR A 137 0.85 15.93 12.90
N LYS A 138 0.03 15.69 11.87
CA LYS A 138 0.44 14.90 10.69
C LYS A 138 1.58 15.54 9.92
N LYS A 139 1.61 16.88 9.83
CA LYS A 139 2.70 17.63 9.18
C LYS A 139 4.02 17.47 9.93
N LEU A 140 4.03 17.65 11.24
CA LEU A 140 5.22 17.46 12.08
C LEU A 140 5.73 16.03 11.99
N LYS A 141 4.85 15.04 12.18
CA LYS A 141 5.17 13.61 12.03
C LYS A 141 5.78 13.30 10.66
N HIS A 142 5.23 13.86 9.59
CA HIS A 142 5.76 13.69 8.23
C HIS A 142 7.19 14.26 8.12
N TYR A 143 7.44 15.47 8.60
CA TYR A 143 8.76 16.08 8.53
C TYR A 143 9.80 15.34 9.36
N ILE A 144 9.50 15.00 10.61
CA ILE A 144 10.42 14.24 11.46
C ILE A 144 10.76 12.91 10.78
N SER A 145 9.76 12.17 10.31
CA SER A 145 9.99 10.89 9.61
C SER A 145 10.84 11.04 8.35
N CYS A 146 10.62 12.10 7.58
CA CYS A 146 11.41 12.40 6.38
C CYS A 146 12.86 12.76 6.73
N ARG A 147 13.06 13.59 7.76
CA ARG A 147 14.38 14.05 8.20
C ARG A 147 15.19 12.94 8.87
N VAL A 148 14.60 12.16 9.77
CA VAL A 148 15.27 10.99 10.37
C VAL A 148 15.72 10.02 9.27
N ARG A 149 14.88 9.77 8.27
CA ARG A 149 15.27 8.92 7.12
C ARG A 149 16.46 9.47 6.35
N GLU A 150 16.51 10.80 6.16
CA GLU A 150 17.59 11.47 5.45
C GLU A 150 18.90 11.36 6.25
N ILE A 151 18.89 11.76 7.53
CA ILE A 151 19.99 11.63 8.49
C ILE A 151 20.59 10.23 8.44
N VAL A 152 19.74 9.21 8.61
CA VAL A 152 20.15 7.81 8.64
C VAL A 152 20.79 7.36 7.32
N ARG A 153 20.40 7.93 6.17
CA ARG A 153 20.94 7.54 4.84
C ARG A 153 22.22 8.29 4.46
N THR A 154 22.34 9.56 4.82
CA THR A 154 23.39 10.44 4.28
C THR A 154 24.40 10.90 5.32
N LYS A 155 24.31 10.45 6.58
CA LYS A 155 25.19 10.87 7.68
C LYS A 155 25.18 12.39 7.92
N GLY A 156 24.02 13.01 7.78
CA GLY A 156 23.85 14.46 7.99
C GLY A 156 23.22 14.77 9.34
N SER A 157 23.37 15.99 9.85
CA SER A 157 22.62 16.47 11.02
C SER A 157 21.42 17.32 10.58
N SER A 158 20.43 17.48 11.47
CA SER A 158 19.32 18.40 11.25
C SER A 158 19.01 19.10 12.57
N VAL A 159 19.15 20.42 12.58
CA VAL A 159 18.78 21.26 13.73
C VAL A 159 17.33 21.01 14.13
N THR A 160 16.43 20.78 13.17
CA THR A 160 15.02 20.46 13.47
C THR A 160 14.87 19.14 14.21
N ILE A 161 15.68 18.13 13.91
CA ILE A 161 15.62 16.85 14.61
C ILE A 161 16.19 16.99 16.02
N SER A 162 17.40 17.55 16.15
CA SER A 162 18.02 17.73 17.47
C SER A 162 17.21 18.63 18.41
N THR A 163 16.49 19.63 17.87
CA THR A 163 15.66 20.53 18.70
C THR A 163 14.25 20.01 19.00
N LYS A 164 13.72 19.07 18.21
CA LYS A 164 12.33 18.58 18.35
C LYS A 164 12.22 17.14 18.83
N THR A 165 13.33 16.41 18.87
CA THR A 165 13.40 15.02 19.33
C THR A 165 14.57 14.88 20.29
N SER A 166 14.58 13.81 21.09
CA SER A 166 15.72 13.41 21.92
C SER A 166 16.79 12.62 21.14
N LEU A 167 16.73 12.62 19.80
CA LEU A 167 17.73 11.93 19.00
C LEU A 167 19.08 12.67 19.05
N PRO A 168 20.18 11.95 19.27
CA PRO A 168 21.52 12.51 19.19
C PRO A 168 21.92 12.79 17.72
N ASP A 169 23.20 12.99 17.46
CA ASP A 169 23.74 13.12 16.12
C ASP A 169 23.54 11.85 15.26
N SER A 170 23.81 11.97 13.95
CA SER A 170 23.59 10.90 13.00
C SER A 170 24.40 9.64 13.30
N ASP A 171 25.62 9.76 13.80
CA ASP A 171 26.50 8.62 14.01
C ASP A 171 26.04 7.83 15.23
N SER A 172 25.65 8.53 16.31
CA SER A 172 25.03 7.92 17.48
C SER A 172 23.75 7.14 17.14
N ILE A 173 22.88 7.70 16.28
CA ILE A 173 21.66 6.98 15.84
C ILE A 173 22.02 5.73 15.02
N ARG A 174 23.01 5.83 14.13
CA ARG A 174 23.44 4.72 13.28
C ARG A 174 24.05 3.61 14.11
N GLN A 175 24.94 3.93 15.05
CA GLN A 175 25.55 3.00 15.97
C GLN A 175 24.50 2.28 16.82
N HIS A 176 23.50 3.01 17.32
CA HIS A 176 22.37 2.41 18.03
C HIS A 176 21.56 1.46 17.13
N LEU A 177 21.22 1.85 15.91
CA LEU A 177 20.48 0.96 15.01
C LEU A 177 21.30 -0.28 14.64
N GLU A 178 22.61 -0.13 14.41
CA GLU A 178 23.55 -1.23 14.17
C GLU A 178 23.62 -2.19 15.37
N SER A 179 23.59 -1.68 16.61
CA SER A 179 23.60 -2.51 17.81
C SER A 179 22.31 -3.32 17.98
N THR A 180 21.21 -2.90 17.36
CA THR A 180 19.95 -3.66 17.31
C THR A 180 19.86 -4.66 16.17
N TRP A 181 20.88 -4.77 15.30
CA TRP A 181 20.87 -5.74 14.21
C TRP A 181 21.00 -7.17 14.72
N PRO A 182 20.36 -8.14 14.03
CA PRO A 182 20.63 -9.55 14.30
C PRO A 182 22.12 -9.88 14.08
N ALA A 183 22.67 -10.74 14.93
CA ALA A 183 24.08 -11.13 14.89
C ALA A 183 24.48 -11.92 13.62
N ASP A 184 23.51 -12.39 12.85
CA ASP A 184 23.72 -13.17 11.62
C ASP A 184 24.16 -12.31 10.41
N GLY A 185 24.26 -10.99 10.57
CA GLY A 185 24.65 -10.07 9.49
C GLY A 185 23.60 -9.89 8.39
N SER A 186 22.36 -10.34 8.63
CA SER A 186 21.27 -10.23 7.66
C SER A 186 20.84 -8.78 7.40
N MET A 187 20.99 -7.88 8.38
CA MET A 187 20.74 -6.45 8.23
C MET A 187 22.01 -5.68 7.90
N SER A 188 21.92 -4.74 6.95
CA SER A 188 23.00 -3.83 6.59
C SER A 188 22.45 -2.50 6.05
N TRP A 189 23.28 -1.46 5.97
CA TRP A 189 22.83 -0.21 5.37
C TRP A 189 22.39 -0.34 3.91
N ALA A 190 22.96 -1.30 3.16
CA ALA A 190 22.61 -1.58 1.77
C ALA A 190 21.16 -2.07 1.62
N ASN A 191 20.63 -2.74 2.65
CA ASN A 191 19.26 -3.24 2.65
C ASN A 191 18.28 -2.41 3.51
N HIS A 192 18.68 -1.23 3.99
CA HIS A 192 17.74 -0.25 4.55
C HIS A 192 16.74 0.24 3.47
N GLY A 193 15.45 0.25 3.79
CA GLY A 193 14.40 0.58 2.83
C GLY A 193 13.08 1.02 3.44
N HIS A 194 12.01 1.06 2.63
CA HIS A 194 10.65 1.29 3.13
C HIS A 194 9.76 0.04 2.96
N ARG A 195 10.02 -0.77 1.93
CA ARG A 195 9.20 -1.95 1.58
C ARG A 195 10.05 -3.03 0.90
N GLY A 196 9.91 -4.26 1.37
CA GLY A 196 10.50 -5.47 0.79
C GLY A 196 10.65 -6.56 1.85
N PRO A 197 10.70 -7.86 1.45
CA PRO A 197 11.04 -8.93 2.38
C PRO A 197 12.46 -8.75 2.93
N ASP A 198 13.42 -8.42 2.06
CA ASP A 198 14.84 -8.25 2.43
C ASP A 198 15.16 -6.78 2.75
N LYS A 199 14.21 -6.03 3.30
CA LYS A 199 14.41 -4.63 3.67
C LYS A 199 14.07 -4.44 5.12
N TRP A 200 14.94 -3.78 5.87
CA TRP A 200 14.63 -3.32 7.22
C TRP A 200 14.26 -1.83 7.22
N ASN A 201 13.50 -1.44 8.24
CA ASN A 201 13.03 -0.09 8.52
C ASN A 201 13.32 0.25 9.99
N ILE A 202 13.19 1.52 10.38
CA ILE A 202 13.20 1.93 11.79
C ILE A 202 11.85 1.52 12.41
N GLY A 203 11.88 0.51 13.27
CA GLY A 203 10.78 0.09 14.13
C GLY A 203 10.66 1.00 15.35
N HIS A 204 9.49 0.98 15.99
CA HIS A 204 9.28 1.61 17.29
C HIS A 204 8.70 0.58 18.26
N ARG A 205 9.26 0.48 19.47
CA ARG A 205 8.79 -0.49 20.49
C ARG A 205 7.37 -0.16 20.93
N ILE A 206 7.12 1.11 21.23
CA ILE A 206 5.78 1.68 21.35
C ILE A 206 5.46 2.37 20.03
N ALA A 207 4.39 1.90 19.36
CA ALA A 207 4.05 2.39 18.04
C ALA A 207 3.83 3.91 18.02
N VAL A 208 4.34 4.59 16.97
CA VAL A 208 4.20 6.05 16.76
C VAL A 208 2.75 6.55 16.86
N ALA A 209 1.77 5.69 16.59
CA ALA A 209 0.36 6.03 16.67
C ALA A 209 -0.21 6.12 18.10
N MET A 210 0.56 5.72 19.11
CA MET A 210 0.18 5.83 20.53
C MET A 210 0.58 7.17 21.16
N PHE A 211 1.43 7.95 20.48
CA PHE A 211 1.92 9.25 20.95
C PHE A 211 1.10 10.39 20.37
N ASP A 212 0.90 11.44 21.17
CA ASP A 212 0.33 12.70 20.72
C ASP A 212 1.43 13.68 20.32
N PHE A 213 1.61 13.88 19.01
CA PHE A 213 2.61 14.81 18.47
C PHE A 213 2.24 16.29 18.66
N SER A 214 1.08 16.60 19.27
CA SER A 214 0.79 17.94 19.79
C SER A 214 1.55 18.24 21.09
N VAL A 215 1.99 17.20 21.81
CA VAL A 215 2.75 17.28 23.06
C VAL A 215 4.24 17.08 22.76
N ALA A 216 5.08 18.06 23.09
CA ALA A 216 6.51 18.01 22.79
C ALA A 216 7.23 16.83 23.46
N GLU A 217 6.85 16.50 24.70
CA GLU A 217 7.40 15.38 25.45
C GLU A 217 7.15 14.04 24.74
N ASP A 218 5.95 13.83 24.18
CA ASP A 218 5.59 12.64 23.42
C ASP A 218 6.41 12.52 22.13
N VAL A 219 6.75 13.64 21.48
CA VAL A 219 7.64 13.63 20.32
C VAL A 219 9.04 13.18 20.73
N CYS A 220 9.57 13.68 21.84
CA CYS A 220 10.86 13.24 22.36
C CYS A 220 10.85 11.76 22.74
N LYS A 221 9.85 11.29 23.50
CA LYS A 221 9.74 9.87 23.90
C LYS A 221 9.51 8.93 22.72
N CYS A 222 8.72 9.35 21.73
CA CYS A 222 8.49 8.56 20.53
C CYS A 222 9.79 8.30 19.75
N TRP A 223 10.65 9.32 19.66
CA TRP A 223 11.90 9.27 18.91
C TRP A 223 13.14 9.09 19.79
N SER A 224 13.01 8.62 21.03
CA SER A 224 14.18 8.27 21.85
C SER A 224 14.89 7.04 21.27
N LEU A 225 16.19 6.91 21.53
CA LEU A 225 16.95 5.71 21.14
C LEU A 225 16.31 4.44 21.72
N ASP A 226 15.88 4.47 22.98
CA ASP A 226 15.27 3.32 23.64
C ASP A 226 13.97 2.85 22.97
N ASN A 227 13.22 3.77 22.35
CA ASN A 227 11.99 3.43 21.65
C ASN A 227 12.21 3.01 20.19
N ILE A 228 13.35 3.31 19.56
CA ILE A 228 13.62 2.96 18.15
C ILE A 228 14.58 1.79 18.02
N PHE A 229 14.40 0.97 16.98
CA PHE A 229 15.28 -0.17 16.68
C PHE A 229 15.21 -0.54 15.19
N ALA A 230 16.18 -1.30 14.70
CA ALA A 230 16.13 -1.86 13.35
C ALA A 230 15.16 -3.05 13.31
N GLN A 231 14.21 -3.03 12.37
CA GLN A 231 13.20 -4.07 12.26
C GLN A 231 12.93 -4.42 10.80
N TRP A 232 12.74 -5.70 10.49
CA TRP A 232 12.35 -6.11 9.15
C TRP A 232 11.06 -5.43 8.71
N SER A 233 11.02 -4.93 7.47
CA SER A 233 9.90 -4.16 6.95
C SER A 233 8.61 -4.97 6.93
N VAL A 234 8.68 -6.29 6.72
CA VAL A 234 7.51 -7.17 6.71
C VAL A 234 6.97 -7.35 8.13
N GLU A 235 7.85 -7.62 9.09
CA GLU A 235 7.48 -7.76 10.51
C GLU A 235 6.88 -6.47 11.07
N ASN A 236 7.50 -5.33 10.80
CA ASN A 236 7.00 -4.02 11.21
C ASN A 236 5.59 -3.75 10.65
N GLN A 237 5.37 -4.11 9.37
CA GLN A 237 4.04 -4.00 8.75
C GLN A 237 3.02 -4.96 9.36
N MET A 238 3.43 -6.16 9.75
CA MET A 238 2.55 -7.17 10.36
C MET A 238 2.17 -6.80 11.80
N LEU A 239 3.12 -6.31 12.60
CA LEU A 239 2.87 -5.85 13.96
C LEU A 239 1.97 -4.62 13.99
N GLY A 240 2.22 -3.67 13.08
CA GLY A 240 1.41 -2.48 12.90
C GLY A 240 1.40 -1.58 14.13
N VAL A 241 0.42 -1.79 15.02
CA VAL A 241 0.20 -0.98 16.23
C VAL A 241 0.16 -1.82 17.51
N LYS A 242 0.49 -3.10 17.39
CA LYS A 242 0.51 -4.04 18.52
C LYS A 242 1.56 -3.59 19.54
N LEU A 243 1.17 -3.53 20.81
CA LEU A 243 2.08 -3.23 21.91
C LEU A 243 2.87 -4.49 22.34
N PRO A 244 4.10 -4.32 22.87
CA PRO A 244 4.87 -5.42 23.43
C PRO A 244 4.25 -5.94 24.73
N CYS A 245 4.82 -7.02 25.28
CA CYS A 245 4.40 -7.59 26.56
C CYS A 245 4.64 -6.61 27.73
N ASP A 246 4.04 -6.92 28.87
CA ASP A 246 3.99 -6.01 30.02
C ASP A 246 5.39 -5.76 30.60
N ASP A 247 6.23 -6.78 30.68
CA ASP A 247 7.61 -6.65 31.14
C ASP A 247 8.43 -5.68 30.28
N GLU A 248 8.26 -5.77 28.96
CA GLU A 248 8.94 -4.89 28.03
C GLU A 248 8.39 -3.46 28.10
N LEU A 249 7.07 -3.30 28.27
CA LEU A 249 6.48 -1.99 28.51
C LEU A 249 6.98 -1.37 29.81
N LEU A 250 7.12 -2.14 30.88
CA LEU A 250 7.65 -1.67 32.16
C LEU A 250 9.12 -1.22 32.05
N ARG A 251 9.95 -1.91 31.26
CA ARG A 251 11.33 -1.44 30.94
C ARG A 251 11.32 -0.10 30.20
N LEU A 252 10.32 0.12 29.35
CA LEU A 252 10.12 1.32 28.57
C LEU A 252 9.31 2.41 29.29
N LYS A 253 9.19 2.36 30.63
CA LYS A 253 8.39 3.33 31.41
C LYS A 253 8.74 4.79 31.10
N HIS A 254 10.02 5.10 30.90
CA HIS A 254 10.49 6.44 30.56
C HIS A 254 10.06 6.90 29.14
N CYS A 255 9.73 5.95 28.25
CA CYS A 255 9.23 6.21 26.90
C CYS A 255 7.70 6.27 26.81
N TRP A 256 6.95 6.10 27.91
CA TRP A 256 5.49 6.05 27.85
C TRP A 256 4.88 7.39 27.41
N PRO A 257 3.87 7.37 26.52
CA PRO A 257 3.10 8.56 26.16
C PRO A 257 2.56 9.26 27.41
N ALA A 258 2.51 10.58 27.40
CA ALA A 258 1.97 11.40 28.48
C ALA A 258 0.52 10.99 28.82
N SER A 259 -0.26 10.58 27.82
CA SER A 259 -1.63 10.08 27.99
C SER A 259 -1.76 8.84 28.88
N TRP A 260 -0.66 8.13 29.19
CA TRP A 260 -0.67 6.98 30.09
C TRP A 260 -0.52 7.40 31.57
N ASN A 261 -0.27 8.69 31.85
CA ASN A 261 -0.18 9.22 33.22
C ASN A 261 0.74 8.38 34.13
N SER A 262 1.91 7.98 33.61
CA SER A 262 2.89 7.15 34.31
C SER A 262 2.38 5.81 34.84
N THR A 263 1.22 5.34 34.36
CA THR A 263 0.57 4.10 34.78
C THR A 263 0.42 3.19 33.57
N LEU A 264 0.76 1.91 33.72
CA LEU A 264 0.64 0.93 32.64
C LEU A 264 -0.87 0.69 32.35
N PRO A 265 -1.36 0.93 31.12
CA PRO A 265 -2.75 0.67 30.81
C PRO A 265 -3.08 -0.82 30.91
N SER A 266 -4.25 -1.14 31.44
CA SER A 266 -4.72 -2.53 31.54
C SER A 266 -4.73 -3.22 30.16
N ALA A 267 -4.68 -4.55 30.14
CA ALA A 267 -4.70 -5.32 28.89
C ALA A 267 -5.90 -4.96 28.00
N ALA A 268 -7.08 -4.79 28.59
CA ALA A 268 -8.30 -4.37 27.89
C ALA A 268 -8.17 -2.94 27.31
N ALA A 269 -7.61 -2.00 28.09
CA ALA A 269 -7.36 -0.64 27.62
C ALA A 269 -6.36 -0.61 26.45
N ARG A 270 -5.31 -1.44 26.50
CA ARG A 270 -4.35 -1.58 25.39
C ARG A 270 -4.99 -2.12 24.13
N GLN A 271 -5.78 -3.18 24.23
CA GLN A 271 -6.53 -3.71 23.09
C GLN A 271 -7.48 -2.67 22.48
N ALA A 272 -8.17 -1.89 23.32
CA ALA A 272 -9.04 -0.82 22.86
C ALA A 272 -8.26 0.29 22.14
N MET A 273 -7.08 0.68 22.65
CA MET A 273 -6.20 1.63 21.98
C MET A 273 -5.72 1.11 20.62
N GLU A 274 -5.25 -0.13 20.54
CA GLU A 274 -4.85 -0.77 19.28
C GLU A 274 -6.00 -0.78 18.27
N GLN A 275 -7.20 -1.15 18.70
CA GLN A 275 -8.37 -1.19 17.83
C GLN A 275 -8.79 0.20 17.35
N ARG A 276 -8.77 1.20 18.23
CA ARG A 276 -9.03 2.61 17.86
C ARG A 276 -8.06 3.07 16.79
N VAL A 277 -6.76 2.80 16.98
CA VAL A 277 -5.73 3.15 16.01
C VAL A 277 -5.95 2.40 14.69
N ARG A 278 -6.25 1.09 14.73
CA ARG A 278 -6.59 0.32 13.51
C ARG A 278 -7.81 0.89 12.79
N ASN A 279 -8.82 1.38 13.51
CA ASN A 279 -10.00 1.98 12.87
C ASN A 279 -9.66 3.32 12.18
N VAL A 280 -8.79 4.13 12.79
CA VAL A 280 -8.35 5.42 12.23
C VAL A 280 -7.48 5.22 10.99
N PHE A 281 -6.49 4.31 11.05
CA PHE A 281 -5.51 4.13 9.98
C PHE A 281 -5.88 3.03 8.97
N GLY A 282 -6.64 2.01 9.37
CA GLY A 282 -7.08 0.89 8.53
C GLY A 282 -8.10 1.27 7.47
N ASN A 283 -8.81 2.40 7.64
CA ASN A 283 -9.71 2.93 6.62
C ASN A 283 -8.99 3.66 5.46
N HIS A 284 -7.66 3.79 5.50
CA HIS A 284 -6.88 4.56 4.52
C HIS A 284 -5.77 3.75 3.81
N SER A 285 -5.77 2.42 3.96
CA SER A 285 -4.78 1.52 3.37
C SER A 285 -5.18 1.03 1.97
#